data_AF-A0A7C5GD71-F1
#
_entry.id   AF-A0A7C5GD71-F1
#
_cell.length_a   1.000
_cell.length_b   1.000
_cell.length_c   1.000
_cell.angle_alpha   90.00
_cell.angle_beta   90.00
_cell.angle_gamma   90.00
#
_symmetry.space_group_name_H-M   'P 1'
#
loop_
_entity.id
_entity.type
_entity.pdbx_description
1 polymer ?
#
loop_
_entity_poly.entity_id
_entity_poly.type
_entity_poly.pdbx_seq_one_letter_code
_entity_poly.pdbx_strand_id
1 'polypeptide(L)' 'FKRGDVARTELQHMMSLLARTGENNLEIMVMRSFARTAAHDLTRAMKIVAARQ' A
#
# COMPACT_ATOMS: atom_id res chain seq x y z
N PHE A 1 7.11 -11.18 4.92
CA PHE A 1 7.44 -9.78 4.64
C PHE A 1 8.14 -9.18 5.87
N LYS A 2 9.46 -9.38 5.95
CA LYS A 2 10.36 -8.88 7.00
C LYS A 2 10.81 -7.46 6.66
N ARG A 3 11.39 -6.74 7.63
CA ARG A 3 11.97 -5.41 7.37
C ARG A 3 13.06 -5.51 6.32
N GLY A 4 13.06 -4.60 5.34
CA GLY A 4 13.96 -4.63 4.20
C GLY A 4 13.45 -5.46 3.02
N ASP A 5 12.40 -6.27 3.19
CA ASP A 5 11.78 -6.99 2.08
C ASP A 5 11.14 -5.99 1.11
N VAL A 6 11.31 -6.29 -0.18
CA VAL A 6 10.65 -5.60 -1.28
C VAL A 6 9.95 -6.64 -2.14
N ALA A 7 8.68 -6.40 -2.45
CA ALA A 7 7.88 -7.29 -3.28
C ALA A 7 7.19 -6.49 -4.40
N ARG A 8 7.22 -7.05 -5.60
CA ARG A 8 6.36 -6.61 -6.70
C ARG A 8 5.08 -7.43 -6.65
N THR A 9 3.96 -6.75 -6.56
CA THR A 9 2.64 -7.39 -6.46
C THR A 9 1.58 -6.43 -6.97
N GLU A 10 0.34 -6.90 -7.02
CA GLU A 10 -0.81 -6.05 -7.27
C GLU A 10 -1.33 -5.42 -5.96
N LEU A 11 -1.72 -4.16 -6.04
CA LEU A 11 -2.55 -3.46 -5.06
C LEU A 11 -3.88 -3.16 -5.75
N GLN A 12 -4.95 -3.86 -5.36
CA GLN A 12 -6.16 -3.96 -6.21
C GLN A 12 -5.75 -4.46 -7.60
N HIS A 13 -6.08 -3.73 -8.67
CA HIS A 13 -5.70 -4.05 -10.04
C HIS A 13 -4.51 -3.20 -10.55
N MET A 14 -3.71 -2.66 -9.62
CA MET A 14 -2.57 -1.79 -9.94
C MET A 14 -1.27 -2.52 -9.65
N MET A 15 -0.44 -2.74 -10.68
CA MET A 15 0.93 -3.21 -10.48
C MET A 15 1.69 -2.22 -9.58
N SER A 16 2.21 -2.73 -8.49
CA SER A 16 2.79 -1.94 -7.40
C SER A 16 4.07 -2.58 -6.88
N LEU A 17 4.90 -1.75 -6.24
CA LEU A 17 6.04 -2.21 -5.45
C LEU A 17 5.78 -1.85 -4.00
N LEU A 18 5.88 -2.84 -3.12
CA LEU A 18 5.78 -2.68 -1.67
C LEU A 18 7.16 -2.91 -1.06
N ALA A 19 7.58 -1.98 -0.19
CA ALA A 19 8.81 -2.10 0.58
C ALA A 19 8.51 -1.97 2.08
N ARG A 20 9.01 -2.90 2.90
CA ARG A 20 8.87 -2.83 4.35
C ARG A 20 10.00 -2.02 4.97
N THR A 21 9.76 -0.72 5.17
CA THR A 21 10.77 0.22 5.66
C THR A 21 10.93 0.19 7.20
N GLY A 22 9.93 -0.31 7.93
CA GLY A 22 9.96 -0.44 9.39
C GLY A 22 9.08 -1.58 9.94
N GLU A 23 8.91 -1.65 11.26
CA GLU A 23 8.10 -2.68 11.91
C GLU A 23 6.61 -2.59 11.55
N ASN A 24 6.09 -1.37 11.44
CA ASN A 24 4.70 -1.10 11.04
C ASN A 24 4.61 -0.13 9.85
N ASN A 25 5.70 0.01 9.10
CA ASN A 25 5.80 0.98 8.00
C ASN A 25 5.99 0.26 6.66
N LEU A 26 5.16 0.67 5.70
CA LEU A 26 5.19 0.20 4.32
C LEU A 26 5.31 1.41 3.39
N GLU A 27 6.26 1.34 2.47
CA GLU A 27 6.31 2.24 1.32
C GLU A 27 5.63 1.54 0.13
N ILE A 28 4.74 2.26 -0.54
CA ILE A 28 3.92 1.76 -1.64
C ILE A 28 4.17 2.65 -2.85
N MET A 29 4.73 2.07 -3.91
CA MET A 29 4.98 2.76 -5.17
C MET A 29 4.04 2.24 -6.24
N VAL A 30 3.31 3.16 -6.90
CA VAL A 30 2.41 2.89 -8.01
C VAL A 30 2.78 3.76 -9.22
N MET A 31 2.30 3.40 -10.41
CA MET A 31 2.44 4.26 -11.58
C MET A 31 1.76 5.62 -11.33
N ARG A 32 2.37 6.71 -11.80
CA ARG A 32 1.92 8.09 -11.52
C ARG A 32 0.44 8.32 -11.84
N SER A 33 -0.05 7.75 -12.95
CA SER A 33 -1.46 7.86 -13.37
C SER A 33 -2.45 7.27 -12.36
N PHE A 34 -2.00 6.35 -11.50
CA PHE A 34 -2.82 5.72 -10.46
C PHE A 34 -2.66 6.37 -9.08
N ALA A 35 -1.77 7.35 -8.90
CA ALA A 35 -1.47 7.91 -7.58
C ALA A 35 -2.73 8.43 -6.84
N ARG A 36 -3.61 9.13 -7.56
CA ARG A 36 -4.87 9.64 -6.98
C ARG A 36 -5.83 8.50 -6.62
N THR A 37 -5.97 7.50 -7.49
CA THR A 37 -6.80 6.31 -7.25
C THR A 37 -6.29 5.52 -6.05
N ALA A 38 -4.99 5.25 -5.98
CA ALA A 38 -4.37 4.54 -4.87
C ALA A 38 -4.56 5.29 -3.54
N ALA A 39 -4.39 6.62 -3.51
CA ALA A 39 -4.61 7.41 -2.30
C ALA A 39 -6.08 7.36 -1.82
N HIS A 40 -7.04 7.41 -2.75
CA HIS A 40 -8.45 7.26 -2.45
C HIS A 40 -8.75 5.88 -1.84
N ASP A 41 -8.30 4.81 -2.48
CA ASP A 41 -8.61 3.44 -2.07
C ASP A 41 -7.95 3.09 -0.74
N LEU A 42 -6.69 3.49 -0.54
CA LEU A 42 -5.98 3.30 0.72
C LEU A 42 -6.66 4.07 1.86
N THR A 43 -7.09 5.31 1.62
CA THR A 43 -7.83 6.08 2.62
C THR A 43 -9.13 5.37 3.04
N ARG A 44 -9.88 4.84 2.08
CA ARG A 44 -11.10 4.08 2.34
C ARG A 44 -10.81 2.79 3.11
N ALA A 45 -9.77 2.06 2.71
CA ALA A 45 -9.36 0.84 3.39
C ALA A 45 -8.93 1.11 4.85
N MET A 46 -8.17 2.18 5.10
CA MET A 46 -7.73 2.54 6.45
C MET A 46 -8.89 2.93 7.37
N LYS A 47 -9.94 3.59 6.84
CA LYS A 47 -11.18 3.85 7.61
C LYS A 47 -11.86 2.56 8.07
N ILE A 48 -11.90 1.54 7.21
CA ILE A 48 -12.48 0.23 7.55
C ILE A 48 -11.63 -0.49 8.60
N VAL A 49 -10.31 -0.44 8.48
CA VAL A 49 -9.38 -1.02 9.46
C VAL A 49 -9.57 -0.35 10.83
N ALA A 50 -9.66 0.97 10.88
CA ALA A 50 -9.88 1.72 12.11
C ALA A 50 -11.22 1.39 12.79
N ALA A 51 -12.27 1.12 12.01
CA ALA A 51 -13.59 0.74 12.54
C ALA A 51 -13.67 -0.69 13.10
N ARG A 52 -12.64 -1.53 12.87
CA ARG A 52 -12.56 -2.92 13.38
C ARG A 52 -11.75 -3.06 14.66
N GLN A 53 -11.23 -1.95 15.18
CA GLN A 53 -10.46 -1.87 16.43
C GLN A 53 -11.39 -1.44 17.56
#